data_AF-F3BAC4-F1
#
_entry.id   AF-F3BAC4-F1
#
_cell.length_a   1.000
_cell.length_b   1.000
_cell.length_c   1.000
_cell.angle_alpha   90.00
_cell.angle_beta   90.00
_cell.angle_gamma   90.00
#
_symmetry.space_group_name_H-M   'P 1'
#
loop_
_entity.id
_entity.type
_entity.pdbx_description
1 polymer ?
#
loop_
_entity_poly.entity_id
_entity_poly.type
_entity_poly.pdbx_seq_one_letter_code
_entity_poly.pdbx_strand_id
1 'polypeptide(L)'
;MEIVTGYRGKPHITSEKWADLNRGIIGAEEYVLGVGRMFESELVSNNLLKIYDGCGVFQGREFSTSAGQSDEITIENGTQGEKRIDLIVARYTKNEDTKIETIEPVLIKGTPSASDPAVPKYTEGNIRQGDLIADMPLYEVELNGINVVEVRPLFRALMDMNKINKYLSNKENPVIMEKIVKTPGITLNAFEGKALSSSAITPPTVEGYRCIGLASGWGEGQVGLVVSPNGWAANCTNVKKTYNAVALKFLYLKSF
;
A
#
# COMPACT_ATOMS: atom_id res chain seq x y z
N MET A 1 -21.28 33.14 6.80
CA MET A 1 -21.71 31.79 6.40
C MET A 1 -22.66 31.92 5.22
N GLU A 2 -22.50 31.09 4.20
CA GLU A 2 -23.37 31.09 3.01
C GLU A 2 -23.70 29.66 2.59
N ILE A 3 -24.87 29.46 1.98
CA ILE A 3 -25.25 28.17 1.40
C ILE A 3 -24.49 27.96 0.07
N VAL A 4 -23.91 26.77 -0.13
CA VAL A 4 -23.12 26.42 -1.33
C VAL A 4 -23.96 25.68 -2.38
N THR A 5 -24.79 24.72 -1.96
CA THR A 5 -25.59 23.87 -2.86
C THR A 5 -27.07 24.26 -2.88
N GLY A 6 -27.39 25.51 -2.55
CA GLY A 6 -28.76 26.05 -2.53
C GLY A 6 -28.96 27.17 -3.54
N TYR A 7 -30.20 27.38 -4.00
CA TYR A 7 -30.49 28.46 -4.94
C TYR A 7 -30.29 29.85 -4.31
N ARG A 8 -29.57 30.74 -4.99
CA ARG A 8 -29.32 32.12 -4.54
C ARG A 8 -29.70 33.20 -5.56
N GLY A 9 -30.36 32.83 -6.65
CA GLY A 9 -30.67 33.77 -7.75
C GLY A 9 -29.45 34.26 -8.54
N LYS A 10 -28.25 33.72 -8.28
CA LYS A 10 -27.01 34.03 -8.98
C LYS A 10 -25.98 32.90 -8.90
N PRO A 11 -25.02 32.82 -9.85
CA PRO A 11 -23.84 31.98 -9.71
C PRO A 11 -23.08 32.30 -8.42
N HIS A 12 -22.76 31.28 -7.64
CA HIS A 12 -22.07 31.44 -6.35
C HIS A 12 -21.23 30.23 -5.95
N ILE A 13 -21.28 29.11 -6.68
CA ILE A 13 -20.38 27.98 -6.46
C ILE A 13 -19.05 28.34 -7.13
N THR A 14 -17.97 28.25 -6.36
CA THR A 14 -16.61 28.54 -6.83
C THR A 14 -15.79 27.25 -6.84
N SER A 15 -14.71 27.22 -7.62
CA SER A 15 -13.76 26.11 -7.60
C SER A 15 -13.25 25.83 -6.19
N GLU A 16 -13.02 26.87 -5.39
CA GLU A 16 -12.58 26.73 -4.00
C GLU A 16 -13.62 26.07 -3.08
N LYS A 17 -14.92 26.36 -3.27
CA LYS A 17 -15.99 25.69 -2.51
C LYS A 17 -16.09 24.21 -2.84
N TRP A 18 -15.89 23.86 -4.10
CA TRP A 18 -15.83 22.45 -4.53
C TRP A 18 -14.58 21.77 -3.96
N ALA A 19 -13.44 22.46 -4.01
CA ALA A 19 -12.20 21.97 -3.42
C ALA A 19 -12.34 21.72 -1.92
N ASP A 20 -13.04 22.59 -1.20
CA ASP A 20 -13.33 22.41 0.22
C ASP A 20 -14.20 21.19 0.52
N LEU A 21 -15.21 20.94 -0.31
CA LEU A 21 -16.01 19.74 -0.20
C LEU A 21 -15.14 18.49 -0.40
N ASN A 22 -14.29 18.49 -1.43
CA ASN A 22 -13.35 17.40 -1.71
C ASN A 22 -12.37 17.18 -0.55
N ARG A 23 -11.78 18.24 0.01
CA ARG A 23 -10.89 18.15 1.17
C ARG A 23 -11.57 17.51 2.38
N GLY A 24 -12.85 17.82 2.60
CA GLY A 24 -13.63 17.27 3.70
C GLY A 24 -14.02 15.80 3.52
N ILE A 25 -14.19 15.34 2.28
CA ILE A 25 -14.60 13.96 1.96
C ILE A 25 -13.41 13.04 1.75
N ILE A 26 -12.45 13.48 0.93
CA ILE A 26 -11.32 12.67 0.41
C ILE A 26 -10.10 12.85 1.31
N GLY A 27 -9.88 14.06 1.82
CA GLY A 27 -8.69 14.46 2.57
C GLY A 27 -8.02 15.68 1.95
N ALA A 28 -7.21 16.38 2.74
CA ALA A 28 -6.56 17.62 2.33
C ALA A 28 -5.20 17.43 1.63
N GLU A 29 -4.66 16.21 1.59
CA GLU A 29 -3.38 15.90 0.96
C GLU A 29 -3.55 15.59 -0.55
N GLU A 30 -2.74 14.66 -1.05
CA GLU A 30 -2.58 14.31 -2.46
C GLU A 30 -2.98 12.85 -2.67
N TYR A 31 -3.92 12.61 -3.57
CA TYR A 31 -4.51 11.29 -3.74
C TYR A 31 -4.76 10.98 -5.21
N VAL A 32 -4.51 9.73 -5.59
CA VAL A 32 -5.05 9.14 -6.82
C VAL A 32 -6.30 8.35 -6.46
N LEU A 33 -7.38 8.55 -7.21
CA LEU A 33 -8.65 7.85 -7.02
C LEU A 33 -8.66 6.56 -7.83
N GLY A 34 -9.44 5.57 -7.37
CA GLY A 34 -9.60 4.27 -8.02
C GLY A 34 -10.43 4.30 -9.32
N VAL A 35 -10.10 5.20 -10.25
CA VAL A 35 -10.79 5.45 -11.52
C VAL A 35 -9.79 5.34 -12.68
N GLY A 36 -10.24 4.83 -13.83
CA GLY A 36 -9.38 4.63 -15.01
C GLY A 36 -8.28 3.62 -14.73
N ARG A 37 -7.11 3.85 -15.34
CA ARG A 37 -5.87 3.13 -15.03
C ARG A 37 -5.09 3.73 -13.86
N MET A 38 -5.70 4.63 -13.08
CA MET A 38 -5.08 5.25 -11.90
C MET A 38 -3.71 5.86 -12.20
N PHE A 39 -3.59 6.49 -13.37
CA PHE A 39 -2.36 7.08 -13.89
C PHE A 39 -1.24 6.09 -14.19
N GLU A 40 -1.47 4.77 -14.24
CA GLU A 40 -0.45 3.74 -14.52
C GLU A 40 0.61 4.19 -15.56
N SER A 41 1.88 4.00 -15.24
CA SER A 41 3.00 4.38 -16.10
C SER A 41 3.51 3.20 -16.93
N GLU A 42 3.80 3.43 -18.21
CA GLU A 42 4.45 2.47 -19.10
C GLU A 42 5.63 3.11 -19.83
N LEU A 43 6.82 2.50 -19.69
CA LEU A 43 8.00 2.93 -20.42
C LEU A 43 7.96 2.32 -21.83
N VAL A 44 7.55 3.12 -22.82
CA VAL A 44 7.40 2.70 -24.22
C VAL A 44 8.76 2.60 -24.91
N SER A 45 9.69 3.48 -24.54
CA SER A 45 11.10 3.44 -24.96
C SER A 45 11.95 4.10 -23.88
N ASN A 46 13.28 4.04 -24.00
CA ASN A 46 14.19 4.71 -23.06
C ASN A 46 13.97 6.22 -22.90
N ASN A 47 13.22 6.85 -23.81
CA ASN A 47 13.04 8.30 -23.88
C ASN A 47 11.57 8.71 -23.80
N LEU A 48 10.65 7.74 -23.68
CA LEU A 48 9.22 8.00 -23.70
C LEU A 48 8.51 7.17 -22.65
N LEU A 49 7.97 7.85 -21.65
CA LEU A 49 7.06 7.29 -20.66
C LEU A 49 5.64 7.72 -20.97
N LYS A 50 4.70 6.79 -20.93
CA LYS A 50 3.27 7.07 -20.97
C LYS A 50 2.68 7.01 -19.58
N ILE A 51 1.80 7.96 -19.27
CA ILE A 51 0.97 7.99 -18.06
C ILE A 51 -0.47 7.87 -18.51
N TYR A 52 -1.12 6.75 -18.21
CA TYR A 52 -2.46 6.45 -18.70
C TYR A 52 -3.55 7.21 -17.96
N ASP A 53 -4.79 7.05 -18.42
CA ASP A 53 -5.96 7.69 -17.84
C ASP A 53 -6.13 7.41 -16.34
N GLY A 54 -6.63 8.41 -15.63
CA GLY A 54 -6.76 8.38 -14.18
C GLY A 54 -7.47 9.62 -13.65
N CYS A 55 -7.82 9.59 -12.37
CA CYS A 55 -8.38 10.73 -11.66
C CYS A 55 -7.61 10.93 -10.36
N GLY A 56 -7.21 12.17 -10.08
CA GLY A 56 -6.45 12.55 -8.91
C GLY A 56 -7.05 13.77 -8.23
N VAL A 57 -6.74 13.95 -6.96
CA VAL A 57 -7.14 15.09 -6.15
C VAL A 57 -5.91 15.64 -5.46
N PHE A 58 -5.55 16.87 -5.82
CA PHE A 58 -4.42 17.60 -5.25
C PHE A 58 -4.94 18.74 -4.38
N GLN A 59 -4.87 18.58 -3.05
CA GLN A 59 -5.38 19.56 -2.08
C GLN A 59 -6.81 20.02 -2.40
N GLY A 60 -7.69 19.08 -2.74
CA GLY A 60 -9.09 19.32 -3.12
C GLY A 60 -9.33 19.60 -4.59
N ARG A 61 -8.30 19.85 -5.40
CA ARG A 61 -8.43 20.08 -6.85
C ARG A 61 -8.41 18.76 -7.60
N GLU A 62 -9.54 18.42 -8.20
CA GLU A 62 -9.65 17.26 -9.07
C GLU A 62 -8.94 17.53 -10.40
N PHE A 63 -8.16 16.56 -10.86
CA PHE A 63 -7.59 16.51 -12.21
C PHE A 63 -7.77 15.11 -12.77
N SER A 64 -7.91 15.00 -14.09
CA SER A 64 -8.09 13.70 -14.73
C SER A 64 -7.58 13.72 -16.17
N THR A 65 -7.15 12.55 -16.61
CA THR A 65 -6.88 12.25 -18.01
C THR A 65 -8.06 11.45 -18.55
N SER A 66 -8.56 11.82 -19.73
CA SER A 66 -9.77 11.22 -20.30
C SER A 66 -9.60 9.72 -20.55
N ALA A 67 -10.69 8.95 -20.38
CA ALA A 67 -10.66 7.49 -20.51
C ALA A 67 -10.00 7.02 -21.82
N GLY A 68 -9.03 6.11 -21.72
CA GLY A 68 -8.27 5.58 -22.85
C GLY A 68 -7.24 6.53 -23.46
N GLN A 69 -7.03 7.72 -22.88
CA GLN A 69 -5.94 8.62 -23.26
C GLN A 69 -4.71 8.39 -22.37
N SER A 70 -3.59 8.96 -22.79
CA SER A 70 -2.34 8.96 -22.03
C SER A 70 -1.58 10.25 -22.28
N ASP A 71 -0.91 10.74 -21.25
CA ASP A 71 0.09 11.79 -21.37
C ASP A 71 1.46 11.19 -21.70
N GLU A 72 2.20 11.85 -22.60
CA GLU A 72 3.52 11.41 -23.05
C GLU A 72 4.60 12.29 -22.43
N ILE A 73 5.47 11.67 -21.63
CA ILE A 73 6.60 12.33 -20.96
C ILE A 73 7.88 11.96 -21.68
N THR A 74 8.51 12.97 -22.27
CA THR A 74 9.82 12.82 -22.90
C THR A 74 10.90 12.84 -21.83
N ILE A 75 11.71 11.77 -21.78
CA ILE A 75 12.87 11.64 -20.89
C ILE A 75 14.13 11.85 -21.73
N GLU A 76 14.96 12.79 -21.31
CA GLU A 76 16.27 12.97 -21.96
C GLU A 76 17.19 11.79 -21.64
N ASN A 77 18.04 11.41 -22.59
CA ASN A 77 19.03 10.36 -22.36
C ASN A 77 19.90 10.65 -21.13
N GLY A 78 20.28 9.59 -20.42
CA GLY A 78 21.31 9.66 -19.39
C GLY A 78 22.72 9.73 -19.99
N THR A 79 23.72 9.89 -19.14
CA THR A 79 25.13 9.94 -19.52
C THR A 79 25.80 8.61 -19.20
N GLN A 80 26.64 8.10 -20.11
CA GLN A 80 27.39 6.88 -19.86
C GLN A 80 28.29 7.02 -18.61
N GLY A 81 28.19 6.05 -17.70
CA GLY A 81 28.98 6.02 -16.46
C GLY A 81 28.41 6.86 -15.31
N GLU A 82 27.26 7.53 -15.50
CA GLU A 82 26.58 8.29 -14.46
C GLU A 82 25.19 7.71 -14.19
N LYS A 83 24.65 8.03 -13.01
CA LYS A 83 23.27 7.80 -12.62
C LYS A 83 22.55 9.14 -12.49
N ARG A 84 21.23 9.15 -12.68
CA ARG A 84 20.38 10.34 -12.53
C ARG A 84 19.01 9.91 -12.05
N ILE A 85 18.36 10.73 -11.21
CA ILE A 85 16.95 10.56 -10.87
C ILE A 85 16.22 11.77 -11.42
N ASP A 86 15.23 11.54 -12.27
CA ASP A 86 14.28 12.57 -12.68
C ASP A 86 12.98 12.40 -11.88
N LEU A 87 12.24 13.50 -11.70
CA LEU A 87 10.98 13.52 -10.95
C LEU A 87 9.85 13.99 -11.85
N ILE A 88 8.82 13.18 -12.01
CA ILE A 88 7.59 13.57 -12.70
C ILE A 88 6.59 14.01 -11.64
N VAL A 89 6.09 15.24 -11.79
CA VAL A 89 5.10 15.84 -10.88
C VAL A 89 3.84 16.22 -11.64
N ALA A 90 2.68 16.16 -10.98
CA ALA A 90 1.51 16.91 -11.41
C ALA A 90 1.65 18.34 -10.88
N ARG A 91 2.01 19.27 -11.78
CA ARG A 91 2.23 20.67 -11.42
C ARG A 91 0.94 21.44 -11.49
N TYR A 92 0.48 21.91 -10.33
CA TYR A 92 -0.54 22.94 -10.25
C TYR A 92 0.09 24.30 -10.60
N THR A 93 -0.59 25.05 -11.47
CA THR A 93 -0.32 26.49 -11.64
C THR A 93 -1.61 27.29 -11.59
N LYS A 94 -1.50 28.52 -11.10
CA LYS A 94 -2.56 29.53 -11.19
C LYS A 94 -2.00 30.81 -11.77
N ASN A 95 -2.59 31.25 -12.88
CA ASN A 95 -2.25 32.55 -13.43
C ASN A 95 -2.82 33.66 -12.53
N GLU A 96 -1.97 34.61 -12.13
CA GLU A 96 -2.36 35.66 -11.20
C GLU A 96 -3.40 36.62 -11.79
N ASP A 97 -3.35 36.90 -13.09
CA ASP A 97 -4.25 37.86 -13.73
C ASP A 97 -5.59 37.23 -14.11
N THR A 98 -5.55 36.10 -14.82
CA THR A 98 -6.74 35.44 -15.36
C THR A 98 -7.43 34.53 -14.34
N LYS A 99 -6.72 34.19 -13.26
CA LYS A 99 -7.14 33.21 -12.23
C LYS A 99 -7.38 31.80 -12.78
N ILE A 100 -6.96 31.53 -14.02
CA ILE A 100 -7.03 30.19 -14.63
C ILE A 100 -6.05 29.27 -13.90
N GLU A 101 -6.52 28.07 -13.59
CA GLU A 101 -5.78 27.05 -12.86
C GLU A 101 -5.57 25.84 -13.79
N THR A 102 -4.36 25.28 -13.80
CA THR A 102 -4.02 24.09 -14.57
C THR A 102 -3.32 23.07 -13.67
N ILE A 103 -3.48 21.79 -14.00
CA ILE A 103 -2.67 20.70 -13.45
C ILE A 103 -2.21 19.88 -14.65
N GLU A 104 -0.90 19.76 -14.84
CA GLU A 104 -0.30 19.02 -15.95
C GLU A 104 0.96 18.27 -15.49
N PRO A 105 1.29 17.14 -16.11
CA PRO A 105 2.50 16.41 -15.77
C PRO A 105 3.74 17.16 -16.27
N VAL A 106 4.72 17.35 -15.39
CA VAL A 106 5.98 18.03 -15.67
C VAL A 106 7.14 17.14 -15.23
N LEU A 107 8.13 16.98 -16.10
CA LEU A 107 9.40 16.33 -15.76
C LEU A 107 10.39 17.36 -15.22
N ILE A 108 10.83 17.16 -13.99
CA ILE A 108 11.93 17.89 -13.36
C ILE A 108 13.18 17.01 -13.50
N LYS A 109 14.10 17.45 -14.37
CA LYS A 109 15.34 16.73 -14.62
C LYS A 109 16.29 16.82 -13.42
N GLY A 110 16.87 15.70 -13.02
CA GLY A 110 17.89 15.65 -11.98
C GLY A 110 19.28 16.01 -12.44
N THR A 111 20.19 16.03 -11.48
CA THR A 111 21.61 16.24 -11.74
C THR A 111 22.31 14.88 -11.81
N PRO A 112 23.02 14.55 -12.91
CA PRO A 112 23.82 13.34 -12.99
C PRO A 112 24.86 13.25 -11.87
N SER A 113 25.12 12.03 -11.41
CA SER A 113 26.09 11.70 -10.35
C SER A 113 26.73 10.36 -10.64
N ALA A 114 28.02 10.20 -10.36
CA ALA A 114 28.73 8.95 -10.62
C ALA A 114 28.19 7.75 -9.81
N SER A 115 27.57 8.00 -8.64
CA SER A 115 27.16 6.91 -7.74
C SER A 115 25.88 7.16 -6.96
N ASP A 116 25.64 8.41 -6.54
CA ASP A 116 24.55 8.79 -5.63
C ASP A 116 23.76 9.98 -6.22
N PRO A 117 22.82 9.72 -7.13
CA PRO A 117 21.97 10.77 -7.70
C PRO A 117 20.94 11.22 -6.67
N ALA A 118 20.78 12.54 -6.52
CA ALA A 118 19.76 13.11 -5.64
C ALA A 118 18.43 13.27 -6.37
N VAL A 119 17.32 13.08 -5.66
CA VAL A 119 15.98 13.42 -6.15
C VAL A 119 15.90 14.94 -6.37
N PRO A 120 15.42 15.41 -7.52
CA PRO A 120 15.21 16.83 -7.78
C PRO A 120 14.30 17.48 -6.74
N LYS A 121 14.58 18.73 -6.37
CA LYS A 121 13.65 19.51 -5.56
C LYS A 121 12.42 19.89 -6.39
N TYR A 122 11.26 19.87 -5.74
CA TYR A 122 9.99 20.33 -6.30
C TYR A 122 9.36 21.38 -5.40
N THR A 123 8.28 22.01 -5.87
CA THR A 123 7.60 23.09 -5.15
C THR A 123 6.52 22.52 -4.25
N GLU A 124 6.79 22.42 -2.95
CA GLU A 124 5.71 22.24 -1.97
C GLU A 124 4.94 23.56 -1.84
N GLY A 125 3.63 23.53 -2.09
CA GLY A 125 2.77 24.71 -2.02
C GLY A 125 1.46 24.43 -1.31
N ASN A 126 0.79 25.47 -0.82
CA ASN A 126 -0.51 25.44 -0.20
C ASN A 126 -1.55 26.14 -1.09
N ILE A 127 -2.21 25.34 -1.94
CA ILE A 127 -3.19 25.82 -2.92
C ILE A 127 -4.35 26.54 -2.21
N ARG A 128 -4.74 26.07 -1.02
CA ARG A 128 -5.81 26.67 -0.22
C ARG A 128 -5.43 28.07 0.30
N GLN A 129 -4.16 28.30 0.62
CA GLN A 129 -3.66 29.62 1.06
C GLN A 129 -3.35 30.56 -0.10
N GLY A 130 -3.45 30.08 -1.35
CA GLY A 130 -3.35 30.90 -2.55
C GLY A 130 -1.99 30.81 -3.25
N ASP A 131 -1.16 29.83 -2.92
CA ASP A 131 0.09 29.59 -3.64
C ASP A 131 -0.21 29.33 -5.12
N LEU A 132 0.58 29.99 -5.99
CA LEU A 132 0.35 29.96 -7.43
C LEU A 132 0.95 28.73 -8.10
N ILE A 133 1.87 28.03 -7.43
CA ILE A 133 2.55 26.83 -7.91
C ILE A 133 2.61 25.83 -6.78
N ALA A 134 2.27 24.58 -7.07
CA ALA A 134 2.48 23.45 -6.17
C ALA A 134 2.71 22.19 -7.02
N ASP A 135 3.55 21.29 -6.55
CA ASP A 135 3.91 20.07 -7.26
C ASP A 135 3.50 18.85 -6.42
N MET A 136 2.68 17.97 -7.00
CA MET A 136 2.37 16.65 -6.46
C MET A 136 3.29 15.61 -7.11
N PRO A 137 4.22 14.98 -6.39
CA PRO A 137 5.08 13.94 -6.96
C PRO A 137 4.28 12.73 -7.46
N LEU A 138 4.50 12.33 -8.71
CA LEU A 138 3.88 11.15 -9.31
C LEU A 138 4.86 9.98 -9.45
N TYR A 139 6.05 10.23 -10.00
CA TYR A 139 7.04 9.19 -10.29
C TYR A 139 8.48 9.65 -10.10
N GLU A 140 9.31 8.78 -9.54
CA GLU A 140 10.76 8.83 -9.70
C GLU A 140 11.17 7.99 -10.91
N VAL A 141 12.02 8.55 -11.77
CA VAL A 141 12.60 7.86 -12.92
C VAL A 141 14.09 7.72 -12.68
N GLU A 142 14.55 6.51 -12.41
CA GLU A 142 15.97 6.22 -12.21
C GLU A 142 16.64 5.89 -13.54
N LEU A 143 17.74 6.58 -13.84
CA LEU A 143 18.60 6.32 -15.00
C LEU A 143 19.97 5.81 -14.53
N ASN A 144 20.50 4.82 -15.27
CA ASN A 144 21.86 4.32 -15.10
C ASN A 144 22.51 4.18 -16.48
N GLY A 145 23.56 4.97 -16.72
CA GLY A 145 24.09 5.14 -18.06
C GLY A 145 23.08 5.84 -18.95
N ILE A 146 22.86 5.30 -20.15
CA ILE A 146 21.95 5.87 -21.15
C ILE A 146 20.50 5.38 -21.02
N ASN A 147 20.21 4.46 -20.11
CA ASN A 147 18.91 3.80 -20.01
C ASN A 147 18.16 4.19 -18.73
N VAL A 148 16.84 4.19 -18.81
CA VAL A 148 15.95 4.15 -17.65
C VAL A 148 15.97 2.74 -17.08
N VAL A 149 16.16 2.61 -15.77
CA VAL A 149 16.22 1.33 -15.05
C VAL A 149 15.02 1.10 -14.14
N GLU A 150 14.40 2.15 -13.65
CA GLU A 150 13.20 2.06 -12.81
C GLU A 150 12.30 3.27 -12.99
N VAL A 151 10.99 3.03 -12.95
CA VAL A 151 9.97 4.08 -12.81
C VAL A 151 9.13 3.73 -11.59
N ARG A 152 9.32 4.48 -10.51
CA ARG A 152 8.72 4.21 -9.20
C ARG A 152 7.57 5.16 -8.92
N PRO A 153 6.34 4.68 -8.70
CA PRO A 153 5.22 5.54 -8.31
C PRO A 153 5.41 6.07 -6.89
N LEU A 154 5.10 7.36 -6.70
CA LEU A 154 5.18 8.05 -5.41
C LEU A 154 3.82 8.39 -4.79
N PHE A 155 2.76 8.40 -5.60
CA PHE A 155 1.44 8.81 -5.14
C PHE A 155 0.72 7.74 -4.31
N ARG A 156 -0.25 8.18 -3.52
CA ARG A 156 -1.13 7.32 -2.73
C ARG A 156 -2.46 7.10 -3.46
N ALA A 157 -2.75 5.85 -3.82
CA ALA A 157 -4.05 5.48 -4.35
C ALA A 157 -5.06 5.23 -3.22
N LEU A 158 -6.21 5.91 -3.25
CA LEU A 158 -7.30 5.69 -2.32
C LEU A 158 -8.11 4.45 -2.70
N MET A 159 -8.48 3.68 -1.68
CA MET A 159 -9.40 2.56 -1.84
C MET A 159 -10.83 3.07 -1.99
N ASP A 160 -11.59 2.45 -2.89
CA ASP A 160 -13.03 2.65 -2.95
C ASP A 160 -13.76 2.09 -1.73
N MET A 161 -14.99 2.54 -1.51
CA MET A 161 -15.81 2.12 -0.36
C MET A 161 -16.09 0.63 -0.31
N ASN A 162 -16.16 -0.07 -1.45
CA ASN A 162 -16.38 -1.51 -1.47
C ASN A 162 -15.15 -2.26 -0.96
N LYS A 163 -13.94 -1.84 -1.37
CA LYS A 163 -12.67 -2.36 -0.86
C LYS A 163 -12.53 -2.08 0.63
N ILE A 164 -12.87 -0.87 1.08
CA ILE A 164 -12.85 -0.51 2.51
C ILE A 164 -13.80 -1.42 3.29
N ASN A 165 -15.07 -1.54 2.86
CA ASN A 165 -16.05 -2.39 3.53
C ASN A 165 -15.59 -3.86 3.58
N LYS A 166 -15.08 -4.39 2.48
CA LYS A 166 -14.53 -5.76 2.43
C LYS A 166 -13.33 -5.92 3.36
N TYR A 167 -12.44 -4.94 3.42
CA TYR A 167 -11.29 -4.95 4.31
C TYR A 167 -11.73 -4.94 5.78
N LEU A 168 -12.71 -4.11 6.15
CA LEU A 168 -13.27 -4.05 7.50
C LEU A 168 -14.01 -5.35 7.86
N SER A 169 -14.86 -5.89 6.99
CA SER A 169 -15.55 -7.17 7.23
C SER A 169 -14.59 -8.33 7.44
N ASN A 170 -13.49 -8.37 6.69
CA ASN A 170 -12.45 -9.40 6.88
C ASN A 170 -11.69 -9.24 8.20
N LYS A 171 -11.61 -8.03 8.76
CA LYS A 171 -11.02 -7.80 10.09
C LYS A 171 -11.96 -8.19 11.23
N GLU A 172 -13.27 -7.97 11.07
CA GLU A 172 -14.27 -8.40 12.06
C GLU A 172 -14.39 -9.93 12.13
N ASN A 173 -14.20 -10.62 11.00
CA ASN A 173 -14.22 -12.09 10.91
C ASN A 173 -12.87 -12.61 10.39
N PRO A 174 -11.83 -12.72 11.23
CA PRO A 174 -10.56 -13.29 10.80
C PRO A 174 -10.81 -14.71 10.28
N VAL A 175 -10.40 -14.98 9.04
CA VAL A 175 -10.44 -16.34 8.49
C VAL A 175 -9.46 -17.18 9.30
N ILE A 176 -10.00 -18.07 10.13
CA ILE A 176 -9.23 -19.04 10.90
C ILE A 176 -9.04 -20.27 10.02
N MET A 177 -7.79 -20.54 9.66
CA MET A 177 -7.42 -21.77 8.98
C MET A 177 -6.82 -22.75 9.98
N GLU A 178 -7.14 -24.03 9.78
CA GLU A 178 -6.60 -25.13 10.58
C GLU A 178 -5.68 -26.00 9.71
N LYS A 179 -4.44 -26.21 10.15
CA LYS A 179 -3.50 -27.11 9.46
C LYS A 179 -3.03 -28.21 10.41
N ILE A 180 -3.24 -29.45 10.00
CA ILE A 180 -2.80 -30.63 10.75
C ILE A 180 -1.46 -31.11 10.18
N VAL A 181 -0.45 -31.24 11.03
CA VAL A 181 0.88 -31.75 10.66
C VAL A 181 1.18 -33.01 11.45
N LYS A 182 1.62 -34.07 10.77
CA LYS A 182 2.17 -35.25 11.43
C LYS A 182 3.66 -35.06 11.66
N THR A 183 4.07 -35.15 12.92
CA THR A 183 5.48 -35.03 13.31
C THR A 183 5.97 -36.37 13.85
N PRO A 184 6.97 -37.01 13.23
CA PRO A 184 7.51 -38.30 13.68
C PRO A 184 8.40 -38.14 14.91
N GLY A 185 8.40 -39.15 15.80
CA GLY A 185 9.42 -39.32 16.84
C GLY A 185 9.39 -38.32 18.01
N ILE A 186 8.23 -37.76 18.36
CA ILE A 186 8.11 -36.85 19.51
C ILE A 186 7.95 -37.65 20.81
N THR A 187 8.83 -37.39 21.79
CA THR A 187 8.67 -37.87 23.17
C THR A 187 8.01 -36.79 24.02
N LEU A 188 6.83 -37.07 24.60
CA LEU A 188 6.11 -36.14 25.47
C LEU A 188 6.34 -36.52 26.93
N ASN A 189 7.08 -35.69 27.68
CA ASN A 189 7.28 -35.87 29.11
C ASN A 189 6.18 -35.12 29.88
N ALA A 190 5.19 -35.83 30.41
CA ALA A 190 4.24 -35.25 31.35
C ALA A 190 4.62 -35.63 32.77
N PHE A 191 5.31 -34.71 33.44
CA PHE A 191 5.49 -34.72 34.89
C PHE A 191 5.34 -33.28 35.39
N GLU A 192 4.52 -33.09 36.42
CA GLU A 192 4.39 -31.88 37.24
C GLU A 192 4.10 -30.55 36.51
N GLY A 193 3.11 -30.54 35.62
CA GLY A 193 2.59 -29.26 35.07
C GLY A 193 3.61 -28.45 34.26
N LYS A 194 4.73 -29.05 33.85
CA LYS A 194 5.70 -28.39 32.98
C LYS A 194 5.28 -28.51 31.52
N ALA A 195 5.08 -27.34 30.94
CA ALA A 195 4.71 -27.18 29.56
C ALA A 195 5.81 -27.62 28.59
N LEU A 196 5.42 -28.23 27.46
CA LEU A 196 6.31 -28.40 26.31
C LEU A 196 6.94 -27.04 25.97
N SER A 197 8.26 -26.91 25.93
CA SER A 197 8.82 -25.64 25.46
C SER A 197 8.48 -25.47 23.97
N SER A 198 7.84 -24.34 23.63
CA SER A 198 7.41 -23.98 22.27
C SER A 198 8.54 -24.01 21.23
N SER A 199 9.80 -23.98 21.67
CA SER A 199 11.01 -24.06 20.85
C SER A 199 11.22 -25.40 20.14
N ALA A 200 10.54 -26.48 20.55
CA ALA A 200 10.70 -27.81 19.94
C ALA A 200 9.75 -28.08 18.76
N ILE A 201 8.81 -27.18 18.47
CA ILE A 201 7.77 -27.36 17.46
C ILE A 201 7.72 -26.13 16.55
N THR A 202 8.16 -26.30 15.31
CA THR A 202 8.06 -25.24 14.29
C THR A 202 6.74 -25.36 13.54
N PRO A 203 5.87 -24.34 13.53
CA PRO A 203 4.66 -24.36 12.72
C PRO A 203 5.02 -24.34 11.22
N PRO A 204 4.29 -25.05 10.36
CA PRO A 204 4.51 -24.97 8.92
C PRO A 204 4.17 -23.57 8.40
N THR A 205 4.97 -23.06 7.47
CA THR A 205 4.63 -21.83 6.75
C THR A 205 3.38 -22.07 5.89
N VAL A 206 2.47 -21.10 5.91
CA VAL A 206 1.29 -21.06 5.04
C VAL A 206 1.27 -19.69 4.39
N GLU A 207 1.35 -19.66 3.06
CA GLU A 207 1.39 -18.41 2.29
C GLU A 207 0.13 -17.56 2.55
N GLY A 208 0.31 -16.28 2.86
CA GLY A 208 -0.79 -15.38 3.19
C GLY A 208 -1.39 -15.58 4.58
N TYR A 209 -0.77 -16.38 5.45
CA TYR A 209 -1.28 -16.66 6.80
C TYR A 209 -0.16 -16.63 7.86
N ARG A 210 -0.46 -16.03 9.01
CA ARG A 210 0.39 -16.04 10.21
C ARG A 210 -0.11 -17.10 11.18
N CYS A 211 0.76 -18.01 11.59
CA CYS A 211 0.45 -18.94 12.68
C CYS A 211 0.21 -18.13 13.96
N ILE A 212 -0.95 -18.32 14.59
CA ILE A 212 -1.30 -17.68 15.87
C ILE A 212 -1.14 -18.63 17.05
N GLY A 213 -1.01 -19.93 16.77
CA GLY A 213 -0.72 -20.92 17.79
C GLY A 213 -1.05 -22.33 17.34
N LEU A 214 -0.73 -23.29 18.19
CA LEU A 214 -1.21 -24.67 18.06
C LEU A 214 -2.49 -24.80 18.91
N ALA A 215 -3.58 -25.31 18.33
CA ALA A 215 -4.85 -25.54 19.03
C ALA A 215 -4.90 -26.84 19.81
N SER A 216 -4.36 -27.93 19.24
CA SER A 216 -4.41 -29.26 19.85
C SER A 216 -3.42 -30.22 19.20
N GLY A 217 -3.20 -31.37 19.85
CA GLY A 217 -2.46 -32.48 19.26
C GLY A 217 -2.88 -33.84 19.80
N TRP A 218 -2.72 -34.86 18.97
CA TRP A 218 -3.11 -36.24 19.27
C TRP A 218 -2.09 -37.24 18.71
N GLY A 219 -1.78 -38.27 19.48
CA GLY A 219 -0.89 -39.36 19.09
C GLY A 219 -1.61 -40.69 19.22
N GLU A 220 -1.47 -41.56 18.22
CA GLU A 220 -2.07 -42.92 18.20
C GLU A 220 -3.58 -42.94 18.52
N GLY A 221 -4.33 -41.89 18.13
CA GLY A 221 -5.77 -41.77 18.35
C GLY A 221 -6.20 -41.27 19.73
N GLN A 222 -5.27 -40.96 20.63
CA GLN A 222 -5.57 -40.35 21.94
C GLN A 222 -5.37 -38.83 21.91
N VAL A 223 -6.37 -38.08 22.39
CA VAL A 223 -6.28 -36.63 22.60
C VAL A 223 -5.45 -36.38 23.86
N GLY A 224 -4.30 -35.74 23.71
CA GLY A 224 -3.34 -35.62 24.81
C GLY A 224 -2.81 -34.22 25.07
N LEU A 225 -3.13 -33.21 24.27
CA LEU A 225 -2.52 -31.87 24.36
C LEU A 225 -3.58 -30.76 24.36
N VAL A 226 -3.69 -30.03 25.47
CA VAL A 226 -4.58 -28.87 25.63
C VAL A 226 -3.74 -27.62 25.84
N VAL A 227 -4.13 -26.53 25.19
CA VAL A 227 -3.55 -25.20 25.37
C VAL A 227 -4.13 -24.58 26.63
N SER A 228 -3.29 -24.17 27.59
CA SER A 228 -3.71 -23.31 28.69
C SER A 228 -3.14 -21.89 28.51
N PRO A 229 -3.75 -20.86 29.11
CA PRO A 229 -3.24 -19.48 29.06
C PRO A 229 -1.81 -19.32 29.59
N ASN A 230 -1.33 -20.27 30.41
CA ASN A 230 -0.02 -20.24 31.07
C ASN A 230 0.99 -21.23 30.48
N GLY A 231 0.69 -21.80 29.31
CA GLY A 231 1.53 -22.77 28.62
C GLY A 231 0.83 -24.10 28.33
N TRP A 232 1.58 -24.99 27.70
CA TRP A 232 1.16 -26.29 27.19
C TRP A 232 0.86 -27.27 28.33
N ALA A 233 -0.27 -27.96 28.33
CA ALA A 233 -0.53 -29.04 29.29
C ALA A 233 -0.90 -30.32 28.53
N ALA A 234 -0.10 -31.37 28.72
CA ALA A 234 -0.48 -32.68 28.24
C ALA A 234 -1.47 -33.29 29.25
N ASN A 235 -2.70 -33.58 28.83
CA ASN A 235 -3.65 -34.32 29.66
C ASN A 235 -3.35 -35.81 29.51
N CYS A 236 -2.22 -36.25 30.06
CA CYS A 236 -1.93 -37.65 30.24
C CYS A 236 -1.83 -37.96 31.73
N THR A 237 -2.54 -39.00 32.14
CA THR A 237 -2.49 -39.62 33.46
C THR A 237 -1.04 -39.96 33.82
N ASN A 238 -0.35 -39.13 34.62
CA ASN A 238 0.89 -39.38 35.37
C ASN A 238 1.92 -40.38 34.78
N VAL A 239 2.08 -40.44 33.45
CA VAL A 239 2.89 -41.44 32.76
C VAL A 239 3.61 -40.76 31.60
N LYS A 240 4.93 -40.89 31.59
CA LYS A 240 5.76 -40.51 30.44
C LYS A 240 5.32 -41.32 29.23
N LYS A 241 4.93 -40.65 28.14
CA LYS A 241 4.44 -41.33 26.94
C LYS A 241 5.25 -40.92 25.71
N THR A 242 5.84 -41.92 25.08
CA THR A 242 6.54 -41.78 23.80
C THR A 242 5.53 -42.11 22.69
N TYR A 243 5.42 -41.23 21.70
CA TYR A 243 4.56 -41.45 20.55
C TYR A 243 5.41 -41.65 19.29
N ASN A 244 5.07 -42.65 18.48
CA ASN A 244 5.74 -42.87 17.20
C ASN A 244 5.52 -41.69 16.23
N ALA A 245 4.31 -41.11 16.28
CA ALA A 245 3.98 -39.87 15.58
C ALA A 245 2.86 -39.11 16.32
N VAL A 246 2.91 -37.77 16.25
CA VAL A 246 1.87 -36.88 16.79
C VAL A 246 1.31 -36.03 15.66
N ALA A 247 -0.01 -35.95 15.56
CA ALA A 247 -0.71 -34.99 14.72
C ALA A 247 -0.93 -33.70 15.52
N LEU A 248 -0.53 -32.57 14.95
CA LEU A 248 -0.56 -31.25 15.57
C LEU A 248 -1.44 -30.32 14.74
N LYS A 249 -2.47 -29.73 15.36
CA LYS A 249 -3.41 -28.81 14.72
C LYS A 249 -3.02 -27.37 15.04
N PHE A 250 -2.57 -26.64 14.02
CA PHE A 250 -2.20 -25.24 14.11
C PHE A 250 -3.33 -24.33 13.64
N LEU A 251 -3.51 -23.21 14.33
CA LEU A 251 -4.41 -22.12 13.97
C LEU A 251 -3.62 -21.03 13.27
N TYR A 252 -4.19 -20.55 12.17
CA TYR A 252 -3.64 -19.48 11.38
C TYR A 252 -4.65 -18.35 11.26
N LEU A 253 -4.12 -17.13 11.26
CA LEU A 253 -4.87 -15.93 10.96
C LEU A 253 -4.34 -15.37 9.64
N LYS A 254 -5.24 -15.00 8.73
CA LYS A 254 -4.85 -14.45 7.43
C LYS A 254 -4.00 -13.19 7.62
N SER A 255 -2.82 -13.16 7.01
CA SER A 255 -1.97 -11.96 6.99
C SER A 255 -2.58 -10.95 6.02
N PHE A 256 -2.69 -9.70 6.45
CA PHE A 256 -3.17 -8.57 5.65
C PHE A 256 -2.01 -7.70 5.20
#